data_AF-A0AAW5YUG9-F1
#
_entry.id   AF-A0AAW5YUG9-F1
#
_cell.length_a   1.000
_cell.length_b   1.000
_cell.length_c   1.000
_cell.angle_alpha   90.00
_cell.angle_beta   90.00
_cell.angle_gamma   90.00
#
_symmetry.space_group_name_H-M   'P 1'
#
loop_
_entity.id
_entity.type
_entity.pdbx_description
1 polymer ?
#
loop_
_entity_poly.entity_id
_entity_poly.type
_entity_poly.pdbx_seq_one_letter_code
_entity_poly.pdbx_strand_id
1 'polypeptide(L)' 'MEKFNQALDEAIQAWIKLSDEWEKIEQTHSDKLSEKYPFDKDFGEIICDLIEWKEHIK' A
#
# COMPACT_ATOMS: atom_id res chain seq x y z
N MET A 1 -14.41 -16.56 -3.39
CA MET A 1 -13.65 -15.52 -4.12
C MET A 1 -14.24 -14.14 -3.95
N GLU A 2 -15.54 -13.92 -4.14
CA GLU A 2 -16.16 -12.58 -4.03
C GLU A 2 -15.78 -11.79 -2.76
N LYS A 3 -16.02 -12.36 -1.56
CA LYS A 3 -15.66 -11.71 -0.28
C LYS A 3 -14.16 -11.45 -0.13
N PHE A 4 -13.33 -12.32 -0.69
CA PHE A 4 -11.87 -12.15 -0.64
C PHE A 4 -11.42 -11.03 -1.57
N ASN A 5 -11.94 -10.98 -2.79
CA ASN A 5 -11.67 -9.91 -3.75
C ASN A 5 -12.14 -8.54 -3.22
N GLN A 6 -13.28 -8.51 -2.52
CA GLN A 6 -13.72 -7.31 -1.82
C GLN A 6 -12.75 -6.88 -0.70
N ALA A 7 -12.30 -7.82 0.14
CA ALA A 7 -11.32 -7.51 1.17
C ALA A 7 -9.98 -7.04 0.59
N LEU A 8 -9.57 -7.59 -0.56
CA LEU A 8 -8.38 -7.16 -1.30
C LEU A 8 -8.55 -5.75 -1.87
N ASP A 9 -9.72 -5.40 -2.39
CA ASP A 9 -10.04 -4.04 -2.81
C ASP A 9 -9.95 -3.04 -1.65
N GLU A 10 -10.52 -3.40 -0.50
CA GLU A 10 -10.46 -2.59 0.70
C GLU A 10 -9.01 -2.40 1.20
N ALA A 11 -8.19 -3.45 1.12
CA ALA A 11 -6.77 -3.38 1.44
C ALA A 11 -6.03 -2.42 0.49
N ILE A 12 -6.20 -2.56 -0.83
CA ILE A 12 -5.59 -1.67 -1.83
C ILE A 12 -5.96 -0.21 -1.54
N GLN A 13 -7.23 0.08 -1.23
CA GLN A 13 -7.68 1.42 -0.90
C GLN A 13 -7.09 1.95 0.42
N ALA A 14 -6.88 1.09 1.42
CA ALA A 14 -6.22 1.49 2.66
C ALA A 14 -4.73 1.83 2.43
N TRP A 15 -4.06 1.08 1.56
CA TRP A 15 -2.67 1.31 1.17
C TRP A 15 -2.50 2.61 0.39
N ILE A 16 -3.39 2.91 -0.57
CA ILE A 16 -3.42 4.19 -1.28
C ILE A 16 -3.54 5.36 -0.29
N LYS A 17 -4.51 5.29 0.64
CA LYS A 17 -4.69 6.34 1.65
C LYS A 17 -3.47 6.53 2.54
N LEU A 18 -2.82 5.44 2.94
CA LEU A 18 -1.62 5.52 3.77
C LEU A 18 -0.45 6.15 3.00
N SER A 19 -0.32 5.85 1.71
CA SER A 19 0.63 6.52 0.80
C SER A 19 0.39 8.03 0.75
N ASP A 20 -0.86 8.45 0.55
CA ASP A 20 -1.23 9.88 0.49
C ASP A 20 -0.91 10.61 1.80
N GLU A 21 -1.17 9.97 2.95
CA GLU A 21 -0.83 10.55 4.26
C GLU A 21 0.68 10.61 4.49
N TRP A 22 1.44 9.61 4.03
CA TRP A 22 2.89 9.61 4.11
C TRP A 22 3.49 10.78 3.33
N GLU A 23 3.08 10.98 2.08
CA GLU A 23 3.59 12.06 1.22
C GLU A 23 3.42 13.45 1.83
N LYS A 24 2.32 13.68 2.56
CA LYS A 24 2.06 14.98 3.23
C LYS A 24 3.07 15.32 4.32
N ILE A 25 3.66 14.31 4.97
CA ILE A 25 4.54 14.49 6.13
C ILE A 25 5.99 14.08 5.84
N GLU A 26 6.25 13.40 4.73
CA GLU A 26 7.55 12.85 4.35
C GLU A 26 8.67 13.90 4.42
N GLN A 27 8.45 15.08 3.83
CA GLN A 27 9.47 16.14 3.76
C GLN A 27 10.03 16.57 5.12
N THR A 28 9.27 16.36 6.20
CA THR A 28 9.66 16.76 7.56
C THR A 28 9.91 15.58 8.50
N HIS A 29 9.48 14.37 8.13
CA HIS A 29 9.51 13.19 9.01
C HIS A 29 10.09 11.94 8.33
N SER A 30 10.74 12.08 7.15
CA SER A 30 11.29 10.97 6.35
C SER A 30 12.13 9.99 7.18
N ASP A 31 13.04 10.49 8.03
CA ASP A 31 13.88 9.64 8.89
C ASP A 31 13.04 8.75 9.80
N LYS A 32 12.02 9.32 10.45
CA LYS A 32 11.15 8.60 11.39
C LYS A 32 10.24 7.60 10.70
N LEU A 33 9.75 7.96 9.52
CA LEU A 33 8.86 7.10 8.73
C LEU A 33 9.63 5.89 8.18
N SER A 34 10.86 6.11 7.71
CA SER A 34 11.71 5.07 7.11
C SER A 34 12.48 4.19 8.11
N GLU A 35 12.77 4.67 9.34
CA GLU A 35 13.66 4.01 10.32
C GLU A 35 13.36 2.51 10.56
N LYS A 36 12.09 2.10 10.44
CA LYS A 36 11.64 0.72 10.60
C LYS A 36 10.48 0.38 9.66
N TYR A 37 10.46 1.02 8.49
CA TYR A 37 9.45 0.70 7.51
C TYR A 37 9.57 -0.80 7.16
N PRO A 38 8.48 -1.57 7.28
CA PRO A 38 8.57 -3.04 7.37
C PRO A 38 8.71 -3.74 6.01
N PHE A 39 8.63 -2.99 4.90
CA PHE A 39 8.72 -3.53 3.55
C PHE A 39 10.00 -3.05 2.87
N ASP A 40 10.48 -3.87 1.95
CA ASP A 40 11.57 -3.54 1.02
C ASP A 40 11.08 -2.75 -0.20
N LYS A 41 9.75 -2.53 -0.30
CA LYS A 41 9.05 -1.88 -1.41
C LYS A 41 8.36 -0.61 -0.97
N ASP A 42 8.36 0.41 -1.82
CA ASP A 42 7.57 1.60 -1.57
C ASP A 42 6.06 1.34 -1.64
N PHE A 43 5.25 2.29 -1.19
CA PHE A 43 3.80 2.16 -1.19
C PHE A 43 3.23 1.87 -2.59
N GLY A 44 3.75 2.54 -3.62
CA GLY A 44 3.33 2.37 -5.00
C GLY A 44 3.63 0.96 -5.51
N GLU A 45 4.81 0.43 -5.22
CA GLU A 45 5.20 -0.93 -5.56
C GLU A 45 4.28 -1.97 -4.91
N ILE A 46 3.96 -1.87 -3.61
CA ILE A 46 3.06 -2.86 -2.98
C ILE A 46 1.63 -2.70 -3.51
N ILE A 47 1.17 -1.48 -3.79
CA ILE A 47 -0.15 -1.26 -4.40
C ILE A 47 -0.22 -1.93 -5.78
N CYS A 48 0.81 -1.77 -6.61
CA CYS A 48 0.91 -2.44 -7.89
C CYS A 48 0.92 -3.97 -7.74
N ASP A 49 1.73 -4.53 -6.83
CA ASP A 49 1.74 -5.98 -6.56
C ASP A 49 0.35 -6.50 -6.17
N LEU A 50 -0.38 -5.77 -5.31
CA LEU A 50 -1.73 -6.15 -4.87
C LEU A 50 -2.75 -6.12 -6.02
N ILE A 51 -2.65 -5.13 -6.92
CA ILE A 51 -3.48 -5.02 -8.11
C ILE A 51 -3.17 -6.16 -9.09
N GLU A 52 -1.89 -6.42 -9.37
CA GLU A 52 -1.46 -7.52 -10.24
C GLU A 52 -1.91 -8.87 -9.68
N TRP A 53 -1.71 -9.09 -8.38
CA TRP A 53 -2.17 -10.30 -7.71
C TRP A 53 -3.68 -10.48 -7.84
N LYS A 54 -4.45 -9.39 -7.66
CA LYS A 54 -5.92 -9.41 -7.85
C LYS A 54 -6.32 -9.86 -9.25
N GLU A 55 -5.63 -9.38 -10.30
CA GLU A 55 -5.92 -9.77 -11.68
C GLU A 55 -5.55 -11.24 -11.95
N HIS A 56 -4.55 -11.79 -11.26
CA HIS A 56 -4.17 -13.20 -11.39
C HIS A 56 -5.11 -14.19 -10.67
N ILE A 57 -5.73 -13.77 -9.56
CA ILE A 57 -6.60 -14.64 -8.76
C ILE A 57 -8.10 -14.45 -9.07
N LYS A 58 -8.41 -13.60 -10.05
CA LYS A 58 -9.79 -13.23 -10.41
C LYS A 58 -10.60 -14.40 -10.95
#